data_AF-A0AAN8J1B8-F1
#
_entry.id   AF-A0AAN8J1B8-F1
#
_cell.length_a   1.000
_cell.length_b   1.000
_cell.length_c   1.000
_cell.angle_alpha   90.00
_cell.angle_beta   90.00
_cell.angle_gamma   90.00
#
_symmetry.space_group_name_H-M   'P 1'
#
loop_
_entity.id
_entity.type
_entity.pdbx_description
1 polymer ?
#
loop_
_entity_poly.entity_id
_entity_poly.type
_entity_poly.pdbx_seq_one_letter_code
_entity_poly.pdbx_strand_id
1 'polypeptide(L)'
;MREVSPVEKMHANLDTVDRMACDVRADLLSRSSQKALCELHKMLETEILRHLRKFQTPDYYTEVYVSLKAISSILEVSSKFSQVTSLVHMYSFTTDELILSYYARISDDVDNNTSENASRISLQVGYIPTTGDNVLIIINVLGLENVPEVNSLCDRVDPYVRLELLPTCLYPPHCFPVQKTRTLTHCEDLKWNQDFQFLVPQQFFYTHGSSLCISVLDHDRICDELIGRAFLSTNRLQRIDSLSIKKLPSSQALRLGQPNVGHQLAFYKMLKERSQYDDTAKAFIRREKTAKEMYFKCLSRRFSTRLKSFKKHSS
;
A
#
# COMPACT_ATOMS: atom_id res chain seq x y z
N MET A 1 -9.52 -37.67 32.00
CA MET A 1 -10.04 -36.28 31.95
C MET A 1 -10.12 -35.89 30.49
N ARG A 2 -11.29 -35.44 30.00
CA ARG A 2 -11.45 -34.97 28.62
C ARG A 2 -10.77 -33.61 28.50
N GLU A 3 -9.86 -33.44 27.55
CA GLU A 3 -9.29 -32.13 27.26
C GLU A 3 -10.37 -31.22 26.70
N VAL A 4 -10.57 -30.08 27.37
CA VAL A 4 -11.53 -29.05 26.93
C VAL A 4 -10.93 -28.38 25.70
N SER A 5 -11.69 -28.36 24.61
CA SER A 5 -11.28 -27.75 23.36
C SER A 5 -11.09 -26.23 23.50
N PRO A 6 -10.26 -25.60 22.64
CA PRO A 6 -10.10 -24.14 22.62
C PRO A 6 -11.43 -23.39 22.47
N VAL A 7 -12.35 -23.94 21.67
CA VAL A 7 -13.69 -23.38 21.44
C VAL A 7 -14.54 -23.42 22.70
N GLU A 8 -14.56 -24.56 23.41
CA GLU A 8 -15.28 -24.68 24.69
C GLU A 8 -14.71 -23.73 25.76
N LYS A 9 -13.39 -23.52 25.79
CA LYS A 9 -12.76 -22.53 26.69
C LYS A 9 -13.15 -21.11 26.34
N MET A 10 -13.20 -20.77 25.06
CA MET A 10 -13.63 -19.45 24.60
C MET A 10 -15.08 -19.17 25.00
N HIS A 11 -16.00 -20.12 24.78
CA HIS A 11 -17.39 -19.97 25.21
C HIS A 11 -17.53 -19.80 26.72
N ALA A 12 -16.85 -20.63 27.52
CA ALA A 12 -16.88 -20.49 28.98
C ALA A 12 -16.36 -19.13 29.47
N ASN A 13 -15.35 -18.57 28.80
CA ASN A 13 -14.85 -17.22 29.09
C ASN A 13 -15.89 -16.15 28.74
N LEU A 14 -16.52 -16.24 27.57
CA LEU A 14 -17.56 -15.29 27.15
C LEU A 14 -18.79 -15.35 28.07
N ASP A 15 -19.22 -16.55 28.49
CA ASP A 15 -20.30 -16.74 29.47
C ASP A 15 -19.96 -16.14 30.84
N THR A 16 -18.67 -16.11 31.20
CA THR A 16 -18.22 -15.46 32.43
C THR A 16 -18.28 -13.95 32.30
N VAL A 17 -17.87 -13.40 31.16
CA VAL A 17 -17.98 -11.95 30.87
C VAL A 17 -19.45 -11.52 30.86
N ASP A 18 -20.34 -12.30 30.26
CA ASP A 18 -21.77 -12.00 30.22
C ASP A 18 -22.42 -11.97 31.60
N ARG A 19 -22.11 -12.95 32.46
CA ARG A 19 -22.56 -12.96 33.86
C ARG A 19 -22.06 -11.72 34.62
N MET A 20 -20.78 -11.39 34.51
CA MET A 20 -20.23 -10.18 35.13
C MET A 20 -20.93 -8.91 34.62
N ALA A 21 -21.23 -8.84 33.33
CA ALA A 21 -21.95 -7.72 32.75
C ALA A 21 -23.38 -7.62 33.28
N CYS A 22 -24.07 -8.75 33.46
CA CYS A 22 -25.41 -8.80 34.05
C CYS A 22 -25.40 -8.33 35.52
N ASP A 23 -24.45 -8.81 36.33
CA ASP A 23 -24.31 -8.41 37.73
C ASP A 23 -24.08 -6.89 37.85
N VAL A 24 -23.16 -6.34 37.04
CA VAL A 24 -22.89 -4.90 36.99
C VAL A 24 -24.13 -4.08 36.60
N ARG A 25 -24.97 -4.59 35.69
CA ARG A 25 -26.22 -3.93 35.28
C ARG A 25 -27.30 -4.03 36.36
N ALA A 26 -27.35 -5.12 37.11
CA ALA A 26 -28.33 -5.34 38.17
C ALA A 26 -28.04 -4.47 39.40
N ASP A 27 -26.77 -4.32 39.76
CA ASP A 27 -26.36 -3.69 41.02
C ASP A 27 -26.14 -2.17 40.91
N LEU A 28 -25.96 -1.64 39.70
CA LEU A 28 -25.63 -0.22 39.49
C LEU A 28 -26.70 0.52 38.69
N LEU A 29 -26.89 1.81 39.02
CA LEU A 29 -27.67 2.74 38.20
C LEU A 29 -27.10 2.81 36.77
N SER A 30 -27.97 2.95 35.76
CA SER A 30 -27.62 2.90 34.32
C SER A 30 -26.37 3.71 33.90
N ARG A 31 -26.16 4.92 34.43
CA ARG A 31 -24.95 5.71 34.10
C ARG A 31 -23.67 5.17 34.74
N SER A 32 -23.80 4.59 35.93
CA SER A 32 -22.68 3.98 36.66
C SER A 32 -22.34 2.60 36.09
N SER A 33 -23.35 1.81 35.69
CA SER A 33 -23.14 0.53 35.02
C SER A 33 -22.41 0.71 33.70
N GLN A 34 -22.78 1.68 32.86
CA GLN A 34 -22.07 1.93 31.60
C GLN A 34 -20.59 2.28 31.81
N LYS A 35 -20.26 3.10 32.82
CA LYS A 35 -18.87 3.41 33.15
C LYS A 35 -18.11 2.18 33.64
N ALA A 36 -18.73 1.37 34.50
CA ALA A 36 -18.13 0.14 35.00
C ALA A 36 -17.88 -0.87 33.87
N LEU A 37 -18.81 -1.04 32.93
CA LEU A 37 -18.63 -1.89 31.75
C LEU A 37 -17.51 -1.41 30.83
N CYS A 38 -17.37 -0.08 30.65
CA CYS A 38 -16.23 0.49 29.91
C CYS A 38 -14.87 0.23 30.60
N GLU A 39 -14.80 0.32 31.92
CA GLU A 39 -13.56 0.00 32.65
C GLU A 39 -13.26 -1.50 32.64
N LEU A 40 -14.29 -2.34 32.79
CA LEU A 40 -14.16 -3.79 32.64
C LEU A 40 -13.63 -4.17 31.25
N HIS A 41 -14.17 -3.54 30.20
CA HIS A 41 -13.70 -3.71 28.82
C HIS A 41 -12.20 -3.38 28.70
N LYS A 42 -11.75 -2.22 29.20
CA LYS A 42 -10.33 -1.84 29.18
C LYS A 42 -9.44 -2.81 29.96
N MET A 43 -9.90 -3.29 31.12
CA MET A 43 -9.17 -4.26 31.93
C MET A 43 -8.98 -5.57 31.17
N LEU A 44 -10.05 -6.09 30.56
CA LEU A 44 -9.99 -7.30 29.73
C LEU A 44 -9.07 -7.11 28.52
N GLU A 45 -9.13 -5.97 27.82
CA GLU A 45 -8.23 -5.70 26.69
C GLU A 45 -6.77 -5.63 27.10
N THR A 46 -6.48 -5.00 28.25
CA THR A 46 -5.12 -4.92 28.80
C THR A 46 -4.58 -6.31 29.11
N GLU A 47 -5.42 -7.16 29.69
CA GLU A 47 -5.04 -8.52 30.05
C GLU A 47 -4.86 -9.43 28.82
N ILE A 48 -5.74 -9.30 27.83
CA ILE A 48 -5.59 -9.99 26.54
C ILE A 48 -4.29 -9.56 25.86
N LEU A 49 -3.98 -8.25 25.84
CA LEU A 49 -2.74 -7.76 25.25
C LEU A 49 -1.51 -8.31 25.98
N ARG A 50 -1.55 -8.39 27.31
CA ARG A 50 -0.47 -8.94 28.14
C ARG A 50 -0.16 -10.41 27.82
N HIS A 51 -1.20 -11.17 27.47
CA HIS A 51 -1.10 -12.59 27.15
C HIS A 51 -1.07 -12.91 25.65
N LEU A 52 -1.09 -11.88 24.80
CA LEU A 52 -1.05 -12.07 23.36
C LEU A 52 0.30 -12.67 22.95
N ARG A 53 0.25 -13.87 22.37
CA ARG A 53 1.44 -14.53 21.83
C ARG A 53 1.93 -13.76 20.60
N LYS A 54 3.24 -13.55 20.52
CA LYS A 54 3.89 -12.93 19.37
C LYS A 54 4.17 -13.97 18.28
N PHE A 55 4.28 -13.50 17.05
CA PHE A 55 4.69 -14.29 15.88
C PHE A 55 3.82 -15.54 15.63
N GLN A 56 2.52 -15.43 15.90
CA GLN A 56 1.56 -16.49 15.61
C GLN A 56 0.99 -16.36 14.19
N THR A 57 0.21 -17.36 13.77
CA THR A 57 -0.48 -17.35 12.48
C THR A 57 -1.62 -16.32 12.47
N PRO A 58 -2.04 -15.84 11.29
CA PRO A 58 -3.24 -15.01 11.15
C PRO A 58 -4.47 -15.60 11.84
N ASP A 59 -4.68 -16.92 11.74
CA ASP A 59 -5.81 -17.62 12.36
C ASP A 59 -5.87 -17.44 13.88
N TYR A 60 -4.72 -17.53 14.56
CA TYR A 60 -4.65 -17.26 16.01
C TYR A 60 -5.16 -15.85 16.33
N TYR A 61 -4.74 -14.85 15.56
CA TYR A 61 -5.19 -13.47 15.78
C TYR A 61 -6.64 -13.26 15.37
N THR A 62 -7.15 -14.00 14.39
CA THR A 62 -8.58 -14.02 14.02
C THR A 62 -9.44 -14.51 15.19
N GLU A 63 -9.06 -15.59 15.86
CA GLU A 63 -9.78 -16.10 17.03
C GLU A 63 -9.82 -15.08 18.17
N VAL A 64 -8.68 -14.44 18.47
CA VAL A 64 -8.59 -13.39 19.49
C VAL A 64 -9.43 -12.17 19.09
N TYR A 65 -9.40 -11.78 17.82
CA TYR A 65 -10.19 -10.66 17.30
C TYR A 65 -11.70 -10.90 17.41
N VAL A 66 -12.16 -12.10 17.05
CA VAL A 66 -13.57 -12.51 17.20
C VAL A 66 -13.98 -12.47 18.67
N SER A 67 -13.11 -12.96 19.57
CA SER A 67 -13.34 -12.89 21.02
C SER A 67 -13.46 -11.45 21.53
N LEU A 68 -12.56 -10.55 21.11
CA LEU A 68 -12.62 -9.13 21.47
C LEU A 68 -13.89 -8.44 20.99
N LYS A 69 -14.37 -8.79 19.78
CA LYS A 69 -15.65 -8.31 19.25
C LYS A 69 -16.83 -8.82 20.06
N ALA A 70 -16.84 -10.10 20.42
CA ALA A 70 -17.88 -10.68 21.25
C ALA A 70 -17.93 -10.02 22.64
N ILE A 71 -16.78 -9.84 23.30
CA ILE A 71 -16.66 -9.11 24.57
C ILE A 71 -17.22 -7.69 24.44
N SER A 72 -16.83 -6.95 23.40
CA SER A 72 -17.31 -5.58 23.19
C SER A 72 -18.83 -5.54 22.99
N SER A 73 -19.40 -6.54 22.30
CA SER A 73 -20.83 -6.69 22.09
C SER A 73 -21.58 -7.01 23.39
N ILE A 74 -21.08 -7.97 24.18
CA ILE A 74 -21.67 -8.37 25.48
C ILE A 74 -21.71 -7.17 26.44
N LEU A 75 -20.64 -6.38 26.45
CA LEU A 75 -20.51 -5.20 27.32
C LEU A 75 -21.23 -3.96 26.76
N GLU A 76 -21.80 -4.03 25.55
CA GLU A 76 -22.41 -2.89 24.85
C GLU A 76 -21.48 -1.66 24.76
N VAL A 77 -20.18 -1.91 24.62
CA VAL A 77 -19.16 -0.88 24.47
C VAL A 77 -18.83 -0.70 22.99
N SER A 78 -18.76 0.55 22.54
CA SER A 78 -18.35 0.86 21.17
C SER A 78 -16.92 0.38 20.93
N SER A 79 -16.76 -0.66 20.10
CA SER A 79 -15.46 -1.20 19.70
C SER A 79 -14.65 -0.25 18.81
N LYS A 80 -15.23 0.88 18.38
CA LYS A 80 -14.63 1.82 17.42
C LYS A 80 -13.35 2.53 17.92
N PHE A 81 -13.00 2.39 19.20
CA PHE A 81 -11.88 3.14 19.81
C PHE A 81 -10.81 2.28 20.47
N SER A 82 -10.93 0.95 20.43
CA SER A 82 -9.88 0.12 21.01
C SER A 82 -8.67 0.02 20.08
N GLN A 83 -7.54 0.52 20.59
CA GLN A 83 -6.23 0.34 19.96
C GLN A 83 -5.85 -1.15 19.91
N VAL A 84 -6.21 -1.93 20.92
CA VAL A 84 -5.93 -3.37 20.99
C VAL A 84 -6.73 -4.12 19.94
N THR A 85 -8.03 -3.88 19.86
CA THR A 85 -8.90 -4.52 18.85
C THR A 85 -8.44 -4.16 17.43
N SER A 86 -8.04 -2.91 17.18
CA SER A 86 -7.51 -2.48 15.88
C SER A 86 -6.17 -3.15 15.55
N LEU A 87 -5.29 -3.29 16.53
CA LEU A 87 -4.00 -3.96 16.39
C LEU A 87 -4.17 -5.45 16.09
N VAL A 88 -4.99 -6.16 16.88
CA VAL A 88 -5.26 -7.59 16.70
C VAL A 88 -5.96 -7.85 15.37
N HIS A 89 -6.89 -6.98 14.96
CA HIS A 89 -7.48 -7.04 13.62
C HIS A 89 -6.42 -6.97 12.52
N MET A 90 -5.43 -6.09 12.65
CA MET A 90 -4.33 -6.02 11.68
C MET A 90 -3.45 -7.27 11.69
N TYR A 91 -3.20 -7.86 12.87
CA TYR A 91 -2.47 -9.13 12.96
C TYR A 91 -3.25 -10.32 12.38
N SER A 92 -4.59 -10.24 12.31
CA SER A 92 -5.45 -11.29 11.73
C SER A 92 -5.38 -11.38 10.20
N PHE A 93 -4.82 -10.38 9.52
CA PHE A 93 -4.70 -10.40 8.06
C PHE A 93 -3.61 -11.37 7.64
N THR A 94 -3.79 -12.09 6.54
CA THR A 94 -2.71 -12.79 5.85
C THR A 94 -1.69 -11.80 5.28
N THR A 95 -0.50 -12.30 4.91
CA THR A 95 0.55 -11.44 4.32
C THR A 95 0.11 -10.83 3.00
N ASP A 96 -0.63 -11.58 2.17
CA ASP A 96 -1.17 -11.07 0.92
C ASP A 96 -2.25 -9.99 1.16
N GLU A 97 -3.14 -10.17 2.13
CA GLU A 97 -4.12 -9.14 2.49
C GLU A 97 -3.48 -7.86 3.00
N LEU A 98 -2.38 -7.96 3.78
CA LEU A 98 -1.61 -6.80 4.21
C LEU A 98 -0.97 -6.07 3.02
N ILE A 99 -0.42 -6.81 2.05
CA ILE A 99 0.18 -6.25 0.84
C ILE A 99 -0.89 -5.56 -0.02
N LEU A 100 -2.04 -6.20 -0.21
CA LEU A 100 -3.18 -5.62 -0.93
C LEU A 100 -3.68 -4.35 -0.25
N SER A 101 -3.83 -4.37 1.08
CA SER A 101 -4.24 -3.21 1.87
C SER A 101 -3.24 -2.05 1.77
N TYR A 102 -1.94 -2.37 1.72
CA TYR A 102 -0.89 -1.39 1.46
C TYR A 102 -1.07 -0.73 0.09
N TYR A 103 -1.20 -1.52 -0.99
CA TYR A 103 -1.31 -0.98 -2.34
C TYR A 103 -2.62 -0.23 -2.58
N ALA A 104 -3.72 -0.68 -1.98
CA ALA A 104 -4.97 0.05 -1.97
C ALA A 104 -4.79 1.45 -1.36
N ARG A 105 -4.16 1.51 -0.18
CA ARG A 105 -4.00 2.76 0.54
C ARG A 105 -3.09 3.76 -0.19
N ILE A 106 -1.97 3.32 -0.75
CA ILE A 106 -1.09 4.23 -1.50
C ILE A 106 -1.71 4.70 -2.82
N SER A 107 -2.60 3.89 -3.42
CA SER A 107 -3.33 4.28 -4.63
C SER A 107 -4.39 5.34 -4.33
N ASP A 108 -4.97 5.33 -3.13
CA ASP A 108 -5.94 6.33 -2.68
C ASP A 108 -5.32 7.68 -2.31
N ASP A 109 -4.07 7.68 -1.82
CA ASP A 109 -3.39 8.91 -1.37
C ASP A 109 -2.89 9.79 -2.54
N VAL A 110 -3.06 9.37 -3.79
CA VAL A 110 -2.63 10.09 -5.02
C VAL A 110 -3.37 11.44 -5.19
N ASP A 111 -4.58 11.58 -4.63
CA ASP A 111 -5.43 12.75 -4.82
C ASP A 111 -5.21 13.89 -3.81
N ASN A 112 -4.49 13.67 -2.70
CA ASN A 112 -4.57 14.55 -1.52
C ASN A 112 -3.41 15.54 -1.30
N ASN A 113 -2.33 15.51 -2.08
CA ASN A 113 -1.19 16.41 -1.87
C ASN A 113 -1.10 17.45 -2.99
N THR A 114 -1.16 18.75 -2.64
CA THR A 114 -1.32 19.88 -3.57
C THR A 114 -0.05 20.64 -3.96
N SER A 115 1.16 20.19 -3.60
CA SER A 115 2.40 20.92 -3.95
C SER A 115 2.58 21.08 -5.47
N GLU A 116 2.59 22.33 -5.98
CA GLU A 116 2.65 22.63 -7.42
C GLU A 116 3.97 22.18 -8.09
N ASN A 117 5.04 22.00 -7.32
CA ASN A 117 6.39 21.71 -7.83
C ASN A 117 6.72 20.20 -7.95
N ALA A 118 5.76 19.31 -7.73
CA ALA A 118 6.00 17.88 -7.85
C ALA A 118 6.09 17.45 -9.32
N SER A 119 7.06 16.59 -9.65
CA SER A 119 7.17 15.98 -10.98
C SER A 119 5.92 15.16 -11.31
N ARG A 120 5.43 15.27 -12.55
CA ARG A 120 4.16 14.65 -12.97
C ARG A 120 4.36 13.85 -14.25
N ILE A 121 3.82 12.64 -14.28
CA ILE A 121 3.75 11.83 -15.49
C ILE A 121 2.34 11.94 -16.09
N SER A 122 2.27 12.36 -17.34
CA SER A 122 1.04 12.47 -18.11
C SER A 122 0.81 11.17 -18.88
N LEU A 123 -0.36 10.55 -18.69
CA LEU A 123 -0.75 9.33 -19.38
C LEU A 123 -2.25 9.24 -19.60
N GLN A 124 -2.64 8.41 -20.57
CA GLN A 124 -4.01 7.98 -20.76
C GLN A 124 -4.08 6.49 -20.44
N VAL A 125 -5.15 6.06 -19.78
CA VAL A 125 -5.33 4.65 -19.43
C VAL A 125 -6.80 4.31 -19.42
N GLY A 126 -7.13 3.15 -19.95
CA GLY A 126 -8.46 2.59 -19.95
C GLY A 126 -8.41 1.08 -20.03
N TYR A 127 -9.56 0.44 -19.91
CA TYR A 127 -9.65 -1.01 -20.03
C TYR A 127 -10.84 -1.45 -20.87
N ILE A 128 -10.72 -2.63 -21.47
CA ILE A 128 -11.80 -3.31 -22.19
C ILE A 128 -11.91 -4.75 -21.67
N PRO A 129 -13.09 -5.20 -21.24
CA PRO A 129 -13.34 -6.62 -21.01
C PRO A 129 -13.14 -7.42 -22.31
N THR A 130 -12.43 -8.52 -22.24
CA THR A 130 -12.20 -9.43 -23.38
C THR A 130 -12.93 -10.75 -23.16
N THR A 131 -12.90 -11.62 -24.17
CA THR A 131 -13.47 -12.97 -24.05
C THR A 131 -12.65 -13.82 -23.09
N GLY A 132 -13.33 -14.66 -22.29
CA GLY A 132 -12.67 -15.61 -21.38
C GLY A 132 -12.23 -15.00 -20.05
N ASP A 133 -13.08 -14.19 -19.42
CA ASP A 133 -12.87 -13.60 -18.08
C ASP A 133 -11.55 -12.85 -17.93
N ASN A 134 -11.14 -12.15 -18.99
CA ASN A 134 -9.95 -11.33 -19.03
C ASN A 134 -10.30 -9.86 -19.27
N VAL A 135 -9.38 -8.98 -18.91
CA VAL A 135 -9.43 -7.55 -19.14
C VAL A 135 -8.15 -7.13 -19.85
N LEU A 136 -8.29 -6.33 -20.90
CA LEU A 136 -7.17 -5.69 -21.57
C LEU A 136 -7.05 -4.25 -21.06
N ILE A 137 -5.96 -3.96 -20.36
CA ILE A 137 -5.59 -2.60 -19.94
C ILE A 137 -4.76 -1.98 -21.06
N ILE A 138 -5.13 -0.79 -21.52
CA ILE A 138 -4.43 -0.04 -22.55
C ILE A 138 -3.91 1.25 -21.92
N ILE A 139 -2.62 1.52 -22.12
CA ILE A 139 -1.92 2.66 -21.51
C ILE A 139 -1.19 3.40 -22.62
N ASN A 140 -1.33 4.71 -22.67
CA ASN A 140 -0.51 5.59 -23.50
C ASN A 140 0.29 6.52 -22.59
N VAL A 141 1.61 6.33 -22.56
CA VAL A 141 2.53 7.18 -21.79
C VAL A 141 2.88 8.39 -22.64
N LEU A 142 2.41 9.57 -22.25
CA LEU A 142 2.54 10.79 -23.05
C LEU A 142 3.87 11.50 -22.79
N GLY A 143 4.10 11.93 -21.54
CA GLY A 143 5.27 12.74 -21.21
C GLY A 143 5.43 13.03 -19.73
N LEU A 144 6.55 13.66 -19.38
CA LEU A 144 6.95 13.99 -18.01
C LEU A 144 7.12 15.50 -17.86
N GLU A 145 6.53 16.05 -16.80
CA GLU A 145 6.49 17.48 -16.48
C GLU A 145 7.15 17.74 -15.13
N ASN A 146 7.63 18.97 -14.92
CA ASN A 146 8.26 19.44 -13.68
C ASN A 146 9.39 18.51 -13.20
N VAL A 147 10.25 18.06 -14.12
CA VAL A 147 11.46 17.33 -13.74
C VAL A 147 12.39 18.28 -13.02
N PRO A 148 12.92 17.93 -11.84
CA PRO A 148 13.80 18.82 -11.11
C PRO A 148 15.07 19.02 -11.93
N GLU A 149 15.41 20.27 -12.25
CA GLU A 149 16.66 20.61 -12.93
C GLU A 149 17.85 20.04 -12.13
N VAL A 150 18.63 19.17 -12.76
CA VAL A 150 19.87 18.63 -12.20
C VAL A 150 20.97 19.66 -12.48
N ASN A 151 21.35 20.45 -11.48
CA ASN A 151 22.34 21.52 -11.62
C ASN A 151 23.68 21.08 -12.26
N SER A 152 23.92 21.57 -13.49
CA SER A 152 25.10 22.28 -14.04
C SER A 152 26.50 21.65 -14.06
N LEU A 153 26.67 20.38 -13.67
CA LEU A 153 27.94 19.65 -13.89
C LEU A 153 27.78 18.30 -14.60
N CYS A 154 26.55 17.77 -14.68
CA CYS A 154 26.18 16.61 -15.48
C CYS A 154 24.72 16.85 -15.93
N ASP A 155 24.58 17.53 -17.06
CA ASP A 155 23.39 18.32 -17.43
C ASP A 155 22.19 17.53 -17.96
N ARG A 156 22.17 16.20 -17.89
CA ARG A 156 21.18 15.43 -18.67
C ARG A 156 20.61 14.29 -17.86
N VAL A 157 19.31 14.38 -17.62
CA VAL A 157 18.45 13.27 -17.21
C VAL A 157 18.10 12.52 -18.49
N ASP A 158 18.32 11.21 -18.50
CA ASP A 158 17.94 10.32 -19.59
C ASP A 158 16.77 9.44 -19.08
N PRO A 159 15.54 9.98 -18.97
CA PRO A 159 14.48 9.30 -18.27
C PRO A 159 13.84 8.19 -19.12
N TYR A 160 13.36 7.16 -18.43
CA TYR A 160 12.46 6.16 -18.98
C TYR A 160 11.38 5.79 -17.96
N VAL A 161 10.25 5.30 -18.46
CA VAL A 161 9.12 4.87 -17.64
C VAL A 161 9.08 3.35 -17.59
N ARG A 162 8.92 2.82 -16.37
CA ARG A 162 8.70 1.41 -16.08
C ARG A 162 7.26 1.21 -15.61
N LEU A 163 6.53 0.33 -16.29
CA LEU A 163 5.16 -0.07 -15.97
C LEU A 163 5.14 -1.49 -15.42
N GLU A 164 4.45 -1.69 -14.31
CA GLU A 164 4.34 -2.99 -13.65
C GLU A 164 2.98 -3.14 -12.96
N LEU A 165 2.40 -4.34 -13.01
CA LEU A 165 1.22 -4.70 -12.25
C LEU A 165 1.62 -5.22 -10.87
N LEU A 166 0.92 -4.75 -9.83
CA LEU A 166 1.19 -5.06 -8.43
C LEU A 166 -0.09 -5.43 -7.69
N PRO A 167 0.02 -6.20 -6.58
CA PRO A 167 1.24 -6.81 -6.04
C PRO A 167 1.71 -8.07 -6.78
N THR A 168 2.94 -8.50 -6.52
CA THR A 168 3.54 -9.69 -7.14
C THR A 168 2.88 -11.02 -6.76
N CYS A 169 2.15 -11.05 -5.63
CA CYS A 169 1.33 -12.21 -5.27
C CYS A 169 0.09 -12.38 -6.18
N LEU A 170 -0.40 -11.28 -6.78
CA LEU A 170 -1.42 -11.34 -7.83
C LEU A 170 -0.82 -11.40 -9.24
N TYR A 171 0.27 -10.67 -9.45
CA TYR A 171 0.93 -10.52 -10.76
C TYR A 171 2.38 -10.99 -10.71
N PRO A 172 2.63 -12.31 -10.77
CA PRO A 172 3.99 -12.83 -10.81
C PRO A 172 4.76 -12.29 -12.03
N PRO A 173 6.00 -11.81 -11.88
CA PRO A 173 6.75 -11.16 -12.97
C PRO A 173 7.01 -12.04 -14.20
N HIS A 174 6.96 -13.36 -14.06
CA HIS A 174 7.12 -14.30 -15.16
C HIS A 174 5.86 -14.40 -16.03
N CYS A 175 4.68 -14.12 -15.47
CA CYS A 175 3.41 -14.07 -16.20
C CYS A 175 3.09 -12.64 -16.67
N PHE A 176 3.46 -11.64 -15.87
CA PHE A 176 3.20 -10.23 -16.11
C PHE A 176 4.52 -9.46 -16.14
N PRO A 177 5.29 -9.57 -17.24
CA PRO A 177 6.59 -8.94 -17.32
C PRO A 177 6.46 -7.41 -17.28
N VAL A 178 7.49 -6.80 -16.69
CA VAL A 178 7.64 -5.35 -16.64
C VAL A 178 7.77 -4.79 -18.06
N GLN A 179 7.00 -3.75 -18.36
CA GLN A 179 7.10 -3.03 -19.64
C GLN A 179 7.84 -1.71 -19.44
N LYS A 180 8.62 -1.29 -20.42
CA LYS A 180 9.43 -0.07 -20.34
C LYS A 180 9.29 0.76 -21.61
N THR A 181 9.29 2.08 -21.46
CA THR A 181 9.46 2.98 -22.60
C THR A 181 10.90 2.95 -23.10
N ARG A 182 11.12 3.52 -24.28
CA ARG A 182 12.48 3.96 -24.66
C ARG A 182 13.01 4.98 -23.65
N THR A 183 14.33 5.01 -23.51
CA THR A 183 15.04 6.07 -22.79
C THR A 183 15.07 7.33 -23.66
N LEU A 184 14.70 8.48 -23.10
CA LEU A 184 14.80 9.77 -23.79
C LEU A 184 16.20 10.35 -23.58
N THR A 185 17.15 9.89 -24.39
CA THR A 185 18.52 10.40 -24.33
C THR A 185 18.60 11.79 -24.93
N HIS A 186 19.14 12.76 -24.19
CA HIS A 186 19.42 14.10 -24.71
C HIS A 186 18.21 14.83 -25.32
N CYS A 187 17.01 14.59 -24.79
CA CYS A 187 15.78 15.18 -25.31
C CYS A 187 15.31 16.35 -24.45
N GLU A 188 15.13 17.53 -25.06
CA GLU A 188 14.54 18.71 -24.40
C GLU A 188 13.02 18.54 -24.20
N ASP A 189 12.37 17.76 -25.06
CA ASP A 189 10.94 17.44 -24.97
C ASP A 189 10.74 16.04 -24.35
N LEU A 190 10.32 15.99 -23.09
CA LEU A 190 10.17 14.75 -22.34
C LEU A 190 8.87 14.02 -22.70
N LYS A 191 8.71 13.67 -23.99
CA LYS A 191 7.54 12.97 -24.53
C LYS A 191 7.91 11.59 -25.07
N TRP A 192 7.17 10.58 -24.62
CA TRP A 192 7.26 9.21 -25.14
C TRP A 192 6.23 8.97 -26.23
N ASN A 193 4.97 9.32 -25.99
CA ASN A 193 3.82 8.93 -26.82
C ASN A 193 3.89 7.45 -27.19
N GLN A 194 4.06 6.60 -26.17
CA GLN A 194 4.28 5.18 -26.34
C GLN A 194 3.18 4.37 -25.66
N ASP A 195 2.63 3.43 -26.41
CA ASP A 195 1.50 2.61 -25.99
C ASP A 195 1.94 1.25 -25.44
N PHE A 196 1.18 0.77 -24.46
CA PHE A 196 1.39 -0.49 -23.76
C PHE A 196 0.06 -1.18 -23.51
N GLN A 197 0.13 -2.50 -23.39
CA GLN A 197 -1.05 -3.33 -23.14
C GLN A 197 -0.74 -4.41 -22.11
N PHE A 198 -1.68 -4.63 -21.18
CA PHE A 198 -1.64 -5.76 -20.26
C PHE A 198 -2.94 -6.55 -20.36
N LEU A 199 -2.83 -7.83 -20.72
CA LEU A 199 -3.95 -8.77 -20.62
C LEU A 199 -3.92 -9.40 -19.23
N VAL A 200 -4.96 -9.20 -18.43
CA VAL A 200 -5.04 -9.67 -17.04
C VAL A 200 -6.33 -10.44 -16.79
N PRO A 201 -6.31 -11.45 -15.89
CA PRO A 201 -7.53 -12.06 -15.40
C PRO A 201 -8.45 -11.03 -14.74
N GLN A 202 -9.73 -11.07 -15.08
CA GLN A 202 -10.74 -10.13 -14.57
C GLN A 202 -10.82 -10.14 -13.04
N GLN A 203 -10.66 -11.33 -12.43
CA GLN A 203 -10.61 -11.47 -10.97
C GLN A 203 -9.49 -10.63 -10.33
N PHE A 204 -8.28 -10.62 -10.93
CA PHE A 204 -7.15 -9.85 -10.40
C PHE A 204 -7.37 -8.36 -10.64
N PHE A 205 -7.88 -8.01 -11.82
CA PHE A 205 -8.21 -6.63 -12.18
C PHE A 205 -9.13 -5.93 -11.18
N TYR A 206 -10.18 -6.63 -10.70
CA TYR A 206 -11.13 -6.07 -9.73
C TYR A 206 -10.73 -6.26 -8.27
N THR A 207 -9.63 -6.99 -7.98
CA THR A 207 -9.18 -7.21 -6.60
C THR A 207 -8.75 -5.88 -5.97
N HIS A 208 -9.27 -5.57 -4.79
CA HIS A 208 -8.89 -4.36 -4.06
C HIS A 208 -7.39 -4.41 -3.68
N GLY A 209 -6.64 -3.36 -4.01
CA GLY A 209 -5.17 -3.34 -3.89
C GLY A 209 -4.41 -3.81 -5.13
N SER A 210 -5.10 -4.27 -6.17
CA SER A 210 -4.51 -4.43 -7.50
C SER A 210 -4.23 -3.05 -8.11
N SER A 211 -2.98 -2.82 -8.51
CA SER A 211 -2.51 -1.51 -8.95
C SER A 211 -1.57 -1.60 -10.14
N LEU A 212 -1.69 -0.66 -11.07
CA LEU A 212 -0.67 -0.33 -12.04
C LEU A 212 0.34 0.64 -11.38
N CYS A 213 1.59 0.21 -11.28
CA CYS A 213 2.71 1.01 -10.80
C CYS A 213 3.45 1.64 -11.97
N ILE A 214 3.57 2.96 -11.94
CA ILE A 214 4.30 3.77 -12.91
C ILE A 214 5.55 4.30 -12.21
N SER A 215 6.73 3.80 -12.56
CA SER A 215 8.00 4.30 -12.02
C SER A 215 8.74 5.08 -13.10
N VAL A 216 9.19 6.28 -12.79
CA VAL A 216 10.04 7.06 -13.68
C VAL A 216 11.47 6.97 -13.16
N LEU A 217 12.37 6.47 -14.00
CA LEU A 217 13.78 6.28 -13.68
C LEU A 217 14.64 7.15 -14.59
N ASP A 218 15.76 7.62 -14.06
CA ASP A 218 16.84 8.21 -14.81
C ASP A 218 17.89 7.13 -15.11
N HIS A 219 18.22 6.94 -16.39
CA HIS A 219 19.19 5.94 -16.78
C HIS A 219 20.62 6.39 -16.48
N ASP A 220 21.37 5.56 -15.77
CA ASP A 220 22.80 5.77 -15.52
C ASP A 220 23.56 4.48 -15.82
N ARG A 221 24.78 4.62 -16.34
CA ARG A 221 25.70 3.53 -16.69
C ARG A 221 25.98 2.58 -15.51
N ILE A 222 25.93 3.09 -14.28
CA ILE A 222 26.21 2.30 -13.07
C ILE A 222 24.94 1.69 -12.49
N CYS A 223 23.91 2.51 -12.27
CA CYS A 223 22.68 2.09 -11.61
C CYS A 223 21.60 3.12 -11.87
N ASP A 224 20.47 2.70 -12.45
CA ASP A 224 19.33 3.59 -12.67
C ASP A 224 18.84 4.21 -11.36
N GLU A 225 18.46 5.48 -11.43
CA GLU A 225 17.98 6.25 -10.28
C GLU A 225 16.47 6.48 -10.36
N LEU A 226 15.77 6.33 -9.23
CA LEU A 226 14.32 6.51 -9.21
C LEU A 226 13.98 7.99 -9.04
N ILE A 227 13.32 8.59 -10.03
CA ILE A 227 12.77 9.96 -9.94
C ILE A 227 11.50 9.96 -9.07
N GLY A 228 10.65 8.94 -9.22
CA GLY A 228 9.49 8.73 -8.36
C GLY A 228 8.52 7.69 -8.90
N ARG A 229 7.43 7.44 -8.15
CA ARG A 229 6.40 6.44 -8.50
C ARG A 229 4.99 7.00 -8.38
N ALA A 230 4.11 6.57 -9.27
CA ALA A 230 2.67 6.75 -9.16
C ALA A 230 1.98 5.38 -9.18
N PHE A 231 0.81 5.30 -8.55
CA PHE A 231 0.02 4.08 -8.45
C PHE A 231 -1.41 4.36 -8.90
N LEU A 232 -1.96 3.50 -9.75
CA LEU A 232 -3.36 3.55 -10.17
C LEU A 232 -4.05 2.25 -9.77
N SER A 233 -5.15 2.34 -9.05
CA SER A 233 -5.97 1.17 -8.74
C SER A 233 -6.61 0.65 -10.03
N THR A 234 -6.41 -0.63 -10.36
CA THR A 234 -6.91 -1.20 -11.62
C THR A 234 -8.44 -1.17 -11.69
N ASN A 235 -9.10 -1.43 -10.55
CA ASN A 235 -10.56 -1.41 -10.45
C ASN A 235 -11.19 -0.01 -10.63
N ARG A 236 -10.38 1.07 -10.67
CA ARG A 236 -10.83 2.45 -10.90
C ARG A 236 -10.55 2.93 -12.32
N LEU A 237 -9.89 2.12 -13.15
CA LEU A 237 -9.65 2.50 -14.54
C LEU A 237 -10.98 2.65 -15.28
N GLN A 238 -11.04 3.57 -16.23
CA GLN A 238 -12.26 3.80 -17.00
C GLN A 238 -12.41 2.72 -18.08
N ARG A 239 -13.63 2.16 -18.19
CA ARG A 239 -13.98 1.27 -19.30
C ARG A 239 -14.04 2.07 -20.59
N ILE A 240 -13.46 1.54 -21.66
CA ILE A 240 -13.50 2.13 -22.99
C ILE A 240 -14.19 1.17 -23.98
N ASP A 241 -14.76 1.74 -25.03
CA ASP A 241 -15.55 0.98 -26.03
C ASP A 241 -14.73 0.57 -27.26
N SER A 242 -13.45 0.95 -27.31
CA SER A 242 -12.60 0.72 -28.48
C SER A 242 -11.14 0.56 -28.08
N LEU A 243 -10.45 -0.35 -28.79
CA LEU A 243 -9.00 -0.57 -28.66
C LEU A 243 -8.16 0.61 -29.16
N SER A 244 -8.79 1.59 -29.82
CA SER A 244 -8.10 2.76 -30.35
C SER A 244 -7.62 3.68 -29.22
N ILE A 245 -6.32 4.00 -29.20
CA ILE A 245 -5.71 4.98 -28.28
C ILE A 245 -6.41 6.34 -28.33
N LYS A 246 -6.93 6.75 -29.50
CA LYS A 246 -7.72 7.99 -29.66
C LYS A 246 -9.04 8.00 -28.88
N LYS A 247 -9.48 6.84 -28.36
CA LYS A 247 -10.68 6.65 -27.55
C LYS A 247 -10.35 6.41 -26.08
N LEU A 248 -9.07 6.50 -25.69
CA LEU A 248 -8.70 6.51 -24.29
C LEU A 248 -9.28 7.76 -23.60
N PRO A 249 -9.47 7.70 -22.27
CA PRO A 249 -9.87 8.87 -21.49
C PRO A 249 -8.90 10.04 -21.66
N SER A 250 -9.36 11.21 -21.22
CA SER A 250 -8.52 12.40 -21.14
C SER A 250 -7.23 12.12 -20.38
N SER A 251 -6.14 12.76 -20.82
CA SER A 251 -4.84 12.67 -20.14
C SER A 251 -4.99 13.02 -18.67
N GLN A 252 -4.42 12.18 -17.81
CA GLN A 252 -4.26 12.45 -16.39
C GLN A 252 -2.78 12.66 -16.06
N ALA A 253 -2.49 13.71 -15.31
CA ALA A 253 -1.15 14.05 -14.84
C ALA A 253 -0.94 13.54 -13.41
N LEU A 254 -0.36 12.35 -13.29
CA LEU A 254 -0.10 11.69 -12.00
C LEU A 254 1.14 12.25 -11.34
N ARG A 255 1.04 12.59 -10.07
CA ARG A 255 2.18 13.04 -9.26
C ARG A 255 3.10 11.86 -8.96
N LEU A 256 4.40 12.07 -9.12
CA LEU A 256 5.41 11.11 -8.74
C LEU A 256 5.71 11.25 -7.24
N GLY A 257 5.19 10.31 -6.46
CA GLY A 257 5.40 10.22 -5.02
C GLY A 257 6.76 9.65 -4.65
N GLN A 258 7.22 10.01 -3.44
CA GLN A 258 8.42 9.43 -2.84
C GLN A 258 8.10 8.05 -2.26
N PRO A 259 9.00 7.06 -2.36
CA PRO A 259 8.81 5.73 -1.77
C PRO A 259 8.52 5.72 -0.26
N ASN A 260 8.97 6.74 0.48
CA ASN A 260 8.79 6.80 1.93
C ASN A 260 7.35 7.01 2.41
N VAL A 261 6.45 7.53 1.57
CA VAL A 261 5.06 7.81 1.98
C VAL A 261 4.39 6.51 2.42
N GLY A 262 4.50 5.45 1.62
CA GLY A 262 3.97 4.13 1.98
C GLY A 262 4.61 3.54 3.25
N HIS A 263 5.88 3.85 3.54
CA HIS A 263 6.57 3.30 4.71
C HIS A 263 5.99 3.77 6.06
N GLN A 264 5.20 4.84 6.06
CA GLN A 264 4.54 5.34 7.26
C GLN A 264 3.25 4.57 7.58
N LEU A 265 2.69 3.86 6.60
CA LEU A 265 1.46 3.09 6.75
C LEU A 265 1.64 1.94 7.76
N ALA A 266 0.59 1.68 8.53
CA ALA A 266 0.58 0.60 9.51
C ALA A 266 0.80 -0.78 8.86
N PHE A 267 0.24 -1.01 7.66
CA PHE A 267 0.45 -2.23 6.88
C PHE A 267 1.94 -2.48 6.57
N TYR A 268 2.69 -1.44 6.21
CA TYR A 268 4.13 -1.57 5.96
C TYR A 268 4.89 -1.93 7.25
N LYS A 269 4.54 -1.31 8.38
CA LYS A 269 5.15 -1.63 9.68
C LYS A 269 4.90 -3.08 10.08
N MET A 270 3.69 -3.57 9.88
CA MET A 270 3.32 -4.97 10.11
C MET A 270 4.08 -5.93 9.20
N LEU A 271 4.13 -5.66 7.90
CA LEU A 271 4.90 -6.45 6.93
C LEU A 271 6.40 -6.46 7.26
N LYS A 272 6.94 -5.35 7.77
CA LYS A 272 8.32 -5.27 8.24
C LYS A 272 8.55 -6.17 9.46
N GLU A 273 7.61 -6.22 10.40
CA GLU A 273 7.68 -7.17 11.52
C GLU A 273 7.65 -8.62 11.02
N ARG A 274 6.71 -8.96 10.13
CA ARG A 274 6.55 -10.30 9.56
C ARG A 274 7.73 -10.78 8.71
N SER A 275 8.46 -9.86 8.08
CA SER A 275 9.61 -10.19 7.22
C SER A 275 10.74 -10.95 7.93
N GLN A 276 10.69 -11.06 9.26
CA GLN A 276 11.60 -11.88 10.06
C GLN A 276 11.38 -13.38 9.87
N TYR A 277 10.17 -13.80 9.49
CA TYR A 277 9.77 -15.22 9.39
C TYR A 277 8.87 -15.54 8.18
N ASP A 278 8.41 -14.54 7.43
CA ASP A 278 7.60 -14.72 6.21
C ASP A 278 8.38 -14.22 4.98
N ASP A 279 8.65 -15.13 4.03
CA ASP A 279 9.43 -14.84 2.84
C ASP A 279 8.71 -13.92 1.84
N THR A 280 7.38 -13.98 1.76
CA THR A 280 6.57 -13.07 0.93
C THR A 280 6.65 -11.65 1.49
N ALA A 281 6.50 -11.48 2.81
CA ALA A 281 6.69 -10.20 3.46
C ALA A 281 8.13 -9.68 3.29
N LYS A 282 9.12 -10.57 3.39
CA LYS A 282 10.54 -10.23 3.18
C LYS A 282 10.84 -9.79 1.75
N ALA A 283 10.26 -10.44 0.75
CA ALA A 283 10.40 -10.04 -0.65
C ALA A 283 9.77 -8.66 -0.89
N PHE A 284 8.57 -8.42 -0.36
CA PHE A 284 7.90 -7.12 -0.42
C PHE A 284 8.75 -6.01 0.24
N ILE A 285 9.24 -6.22 1.46
CA ILE A 285 10.06 -5.23 2.17
C ILE A 285 11.37 -4.94 1.45
N ARG A 286 12.02 -5.97 0.87
CA ARG A 286 13.22 -5.78 0.05
C ARG A 286 12.94 -4.88 -1.15
N ARG A 287 11.86 -5.15 -1.88
CA ARG A 287 11.43 -4.36 -3.03
C ARG A 287 11.23 -2.89 -2.68
N GLU A 288 10.48 -2.61 -1.62
CA GLU A 288 10.19 -1.23 -1.20
C GLU A 288 11.44 -0.50 -0.67
N LYS A 289 12.35 -1.22 0.00
CA LYS A 289 13.68 -0.69 0.37
C LYS A 289 14.54 -0.37 -0.85
N THR A 290 14.60 -1.25 -1.85
CA THR A 290 15.35 -1.01 -3.09
C THR A 290 14.84 0.23 -3.82
N ALA A 291 13.51 0.41 -3.92
CA ALA A 291 12.94 1.62 -4.51
C ALA A 291 13.34 2.88 -3.72
N LYS A 292 13.33 2.82 -2.39
CA LYS A 292 13.80 3.90 -1.52
C LYS A 292 15.28 4.22 -1.74
N GLU A 293 16.14 3.22 -1.81
CA GLU A 293 17.57 3.39 -2.04
C GLU A 293 17.86 4.05 -3.40
N MET A 294 17.18 3.60 -4.47
CA MET A 294 17.26 4.21 -5.80
C MET A 294 16.85 5.69 -5.76
N TYR A 295 15.83 6.04 -4.98
CA TYR A 295 15.37 7.42 -4.83
C TYR A 295 16.38 8.30 -4.05
N PHE A 296 16.95 7.79 -2.95
CA PHE A 296 17.93 8.56 -2.17
C PHE A 296 19.26 8.77 -2.88
N LYS A 297 19.70 7.81 -3.72
CA LYS A 297 20.87 8.02 -4.58
C LYS A 297 20.67 9.23 -5.49
N CYS A 298 19.51 9.32 -6.14
CA CYS A 298 19.10 10.48 -6.93
C CYS A 298 19.22 11.79 -6.14
N LEU A 299 18.69 11.84 -4.92
CA LEU A 299 18.78 13.03 -4.07
C LEU A 299 20.22 13.37 -3.65
N SER A 300 21.01 12.38 -3.24
CA SER A 300 22.37 12.59 -2.74
C SER A 300 23.28 13.24 -3.78
N ARG A 301 23.15 12.84 -5.05
CA ARG A 301 23.85 13.48 -6.18
C ARG A 301 23.41 14.92 -6.36
N ARG A 302 22.10 15.21 -6.29
CA ARG A 302 21.55 16.57 -6.36
C ARG A 302 22.06 17.49 -5.25
N PHE A 303 22.22 16.98 -4.03
CA PHE A 303 22.77 17.78 -2.92
C PHE A 303 24.29 17.99 -3.04
N SER A 304 25.03 16.97 -3.48
CA SER A 304 26.48 17.09 -3.68
C SER A 304 26.83 18.09 -4.79
N THR A 305 26.00 18.23 -5.83
CA THR A 305 26.21 19.24 -6.89
C THR A 305 25.84 20.64 -6.41
N ARG A 306 24.75 20.82 -5.65
CA ARG A 306 24.38 22.12 -5.06
C ARG A 306 25.50 22.69 -4.17
N LEU A 307 26.11 21.88 -3.30
CA LEU A 307 27.23 22.34 -2.46
C LEU A 307 28.46 22.76 -3.28
N LYS A 308 28.68 22.16 -4.45
CA LYS A 308 29.78 22.54 -5.36
C LYS A 308 29.47 23.81 -6.16
N SER A 309 28.21 24.07 -6.52
CA SER A 309 27.84 25.32 -7.21
C SER A 309 27.91 26.53 -6.28
N PHE A 310 27.52 26.39 -5.01
CA PHE A 310 27.65 27.46 -4.01
C PHE A 310 29.10 27.90 -3.78
N LYS A 311 30.07 26.96 -3.81
CA LYS A 311 31.50 27.29 -3.70
C LYS A 311 32.08 27.98 -4.93
N LYS A 312 31.47 27.84 -6.11
CA LYS A 312 31.91 28.50 -7.36
C LYS A 312 31.35 29.92 -7.53
N HIS A 313 30.35 30.32 -6.75
CA HIS A 313 29.80 31.68 -6.78
C HIS A 313 30.20 32.54 -5.57
N SER A 314 31.06 32.00 -4.70
CA SER A 314 31.65 32.70 -3.55
C SER A 314 33.15 32.96 -3.77
N SER A 315 33.60 33.12 -5.02
CA SER A 315 35.00 33.39 -5.40
C SER A 315 35.05 34.55 -6.38
#